data_AF-A0A8S2A9W0-F1
#
_entry.id   AF-A0A8S2A9W0-F1
#
_cell.length_a   1.000
_cell.length_b   1.000
_cell.length_c   1.000
_cell.angle_alpha   90.00
_cell.angle_beta   90.00
_cell.angle_gamma   90.00
#
_symmetry.space_group_name_H-M   'P 1'
#
loop_
_entity.id
_entity.type
_entity.pdbx_description
1 polymer ?
#
loop_
_entity_poly.entity_id
_entity_poly.type
_entity_poly.pdbx_seq_one_letter_code
_entity_poly.pdbx_strand_id
1 'polypeptide(L)' 'MASIRTATVRLDAAAAALNDLSLRPQGKKMLVPLTASLYVPGTLDEADKVLVDIGTGYFVEKTMDDGKDYC' A
#
# COMPACT_ATOMS: atom_id res chain seq x y z
N MET A 1 18.63 -18.17 2.67
CA MET A 1 17.76 -17.83 3.83
C MET A 1 17.50 -16.33 4.02
N ALA A 2 18.34 -15.41 3.50
CA ALA A 2 18.10 -13.97 3.66
C ALA A 2 16.89 -13.43 2.86
N SER A 3 16.66 -13.94 1.63
CA SER A 3 15.62 -13.42 0.73
C SER A 3 14.18 -13.61 1.23
N ILE A 4 13.85 -14.77 1.80
CA ILE A 4 12.48 -15.03 2.34
C ILE A 4 12.19 -14.10 3.52
N ARG A 5 13.17 -13.92 4.42
CA ARG A 5 12.99 -13.05 5.58
C ARG A 5 12.78 -11.59 5.16
N THR A 6 13.49 -11.11 4.14
CA THR A 6 13.26 -9.78 3.58
C THR A 6 11.89 -9.65 2.91
N ALA A 7 11.39 -10.70 2.25
CA ALA A 7 10.05 -10.71 1.68
C ALA A 7 8.97 -10.60 2.77
N THR A 8 9.08 -11.39 3.85
CA THR A 8 8.16 -11.31 5.01
C THR A 8 8.11 -9.90 5.60
N VAL A 9 9.27 -9.25 5.80
CA VAL A 9 9.31 -7.88 6.33
C VAL A 9 8.57 -6.88 5.42
N ARG A 10 8.61 -7.07 4.10
CA ARG A 10 7.89 -6.20 3.16
C ARG A 10 6.37 -6.43 3.21
N LEU A 11 5.94 -7.69 3.36
CA LEU A 11 4.53 -8.03 3.50
C LEU A 11 3.95 -7.49 4.81
N ASP A 12 4.67 -7.66 5.93
CA ASP A 12 4.27 -7.11 7.23
C ASP A 12 4.13 -5.58 7.17
N ALA A 13 5.08 -4.90 6.52
CA ALA A 13 5.03 -3.44 6.34
C ALA A 13 3.84 -3.01 5.46
N ALA A 14 3.53 -3.76 4.40
CA ALA A 14 2.37 -3.50 3.55
C ALA A 14 1.06 -3.68 4.33
N ALA A 15 0.91 -4.76 5.10
CA ALA A 15 -0.26 -5.00 5.94
C ALA A 15 -0.48 -3.90 6.99
N ALA A 16 0.60 -3.43 7.64
CA ALA A 16 0.53 -2.32 8.58
C ALA A 16 0.10 -1.01 7.91
N ALA A 17 0.64 -0.71 6.71
CA ALA A 17 0.27 0.47 5.94
C ALA A 17 -1.19 0.43 5.47
N LEU A 18 -1.68 -0.74 5.02
CA LEU A 18 -3.09 -0.94 4.63
C LEU A 18 -4.03 -0.71 5.81
N ASN A 19 -3.68 -1.20 7.00
CA ASN A 19 -4.45 -0.95 8.20
C ASN A 19 -4.50 0.54 8.56
N ASP A 20 -3.36 1.24 8.56
CA ASP A 20 -3.32 2.69 8.80
C ASP A 20 -4.10 3.47 7.73
N LEU A 21 -4.08 3.03 6.46
CA LEU A 21 -4.85 3.65 5.39
C LEU A 21 -6.35 3.44 5.56
N SER A 22 -6.79 2.24 5.98
CA SER A 22 -8.20 1.94 6.23
C SER A 22 -8.83 2.75 7.37
N LEU A 23 -8.00 3.28 8.28
CA LEU A 23 -8.44 4.17 9.37
C LEU A 23 -8.51 5.65 8.93
N ARG A 24 -8.07 5.97 7.71
CA ARG A 24 -8.01 7.35 7.22
C ARG A 24 -9.24 7.64 6.35
N PRO A 25 -9.97 8.73 6.65
CA PRO A 25 -11.12 9.10 5.85
C PRO A 25 -10.70 9.56 4.45
N GLN A 26 -11.62 9.37 3.50
CA GLN A 26 -11.54 9.94 2.16
C GLN A 26 -11.34 11.46 2.24
N GLY A 27 -10.57 12.02 1.32
CA GLY A 27 -10.24 13.45 1.29
C GLY A 27 -9.13 13.86 2.26
N LYS A 28 -8.51 12.93 3.00
CA LYS A 28 -7.39 13.26 3.89
C LYS A 28 -6.15 13.66 3.08
N LYS A 29 -5.56 14.80 3.42
CA LYS A 29 -4.26 15.23 2.88
C LYS A 29 -3.14 14.36 3.45
N MET A 30 -2.25 13.88 2.58
CA MET A 30 -1.04 13.16 2.96
C MET A 30 0.15 13.57 2.10
N LEU A 31 1.34 13.20 2.56
CA LEU A 31 2.57 13.34 1.78
C LEU A 31 2.87 12.03 1.06
N VAL A 32 2.90 12.09 -0.27
CA VAL A 32 3.22 10.94 -1.12
C VAL A 32 4.70 11.03 -1.53
N PRO A 33 5.50 9.98 -1.33
CA PRO A 33 6.89 9.96 -1.77
C PRO A 33 6.94 9.93 -3.30
N LEU A 34 7.58 10.94 -3.90
CA LEU A 34 7.88 10.96 -5.33
C LEU A 34 9.26 10.32 -5.61
N THR A 35 10.21 10.55 -4.70
CA THR A 35 11.55 9.93 -4.70
C THR A 35 11.98 9.64 -3.27
N ALA A 36 13.16 9.03 -3.08
CA ALA A 36 13.68 8.71 -1.75
C ALA A 36 13.83 9.94 -0.82
N SER A 37 13.94 11.16 -1.36
CA SER A 37 14.17 12.38 -0.59
C SER A 37 13.13 13.48 -0.85
N LEU A 38 12.08 13.20 -1.64
CA LEU A 38 11.08 14.20 -2.01
C LEU A 38 9.67 13.66 -1.79
N TYR A 39 8.88 14.43 -1.04
CA TYR A 39 7.49 14.15 -0.76
C TYR A 39 6.62 15.29 -1.28
N VAL A 40 5.52 14.94 -1.94
CA VAL A 40 4.57 15.91 -2.49
C VAL A 40 3.22 15.79 -1.77
N PRO A 41 2.51 16.89 -1.52
CA PRO A 41 1.18 16.84 -0.95
C PRO A 41 0.20 16.22 -1.95
N GLY A 42 -0.55 15.23 -1.48
CA GLY A 42 -1.65 14.57 -2.21
C GLY A 42 -2.88 14.44 -1.33
N THR A 43 -4.01 14.11 -1.93
CA THR A 43 -5.28 13.85 -1.22
C THR A 43 -5.71 12.43 -1.51
N LEU A 44 -6.09 11.68 -0.47
CA LEU A 44 -6.60 10.32 -0.62
C LEU A 44 -8.01 10.37 -1.20
N ASP A 45 -8.16 10.04 -2.48
CA ASP A 45 -9.45 10.10 -3.17
C ASP A 45 -10.25 8.80 -3.06
N GLU A 46 -9.62 7.63 -3.18
CA GLU A 46 -10.28 6.33 -2.98
C GLU A 46 -9.57 5.55 -1.88
N ALA A 47 -10.15 5.55 -0.68
CA ALA A 47 -9.60 4.86 0.49
C ALA A 47 -9.99 3.37 0.56
N ASP A 48 -10.90 2.90 -0.29
CA ASP A 48 -11.47 1.55 -0.21
C ASP A 48 -10.85 0.58 -1.23
N LYS A 49 -10.01 1.09 -2.13
CA LYS A 49 -9.38 0.33 -3.20
C LYS A 49 -7.87 0.43 -3.15
N VAL A 50 -7.22 -0.67 -3.52
CA VAL A 50 -5.77 -0.81 -3.51
C VAL A 50 -5.30 -1.52 -4.76
N LEU A 51 -4.10 -1.16 -5.23
CA LEU A 51 -3.43 -1.83 -6.34
C LEU A 51 -2.50 -2.90 -5.79
N VAL A 52 -2.73 -4.14 -6.23
CA VAL A 52 -1.92 -5.30 -5.86
C VAL A 52 -1.04 -5.70 -7.04
N ASP A 53 0.27 -5.75 -6.82
CA ASP A 53 1.23 -6.31 -7.77
C ASP A 53 1.19 -7.84 -7.70
N ILE A 54 0.75 -8.47 -8.80
CA ILE A 54 0.69 -9.94 -8.92
C ILE A 54 1.92 -10.53 -9.63
N GLY A 55 2.89 -9.69 -9.99
CA GLY A 55 4.10 -10.05 -10.70
C GLY A 55 3.98 -9.88 -12.22
N THR A 56 5.11 -10.07 -12.92
CA THR A 56 5.22 -9.93 -14.39
C THR A 56 4.82 -8.55 -14.95
N GLY A 57 4.76 -7.52 -14.09
CA GLY A 57 4.33 -6.17 -14.46
C GLY A 57 2.81 -5.97 -14.49
N TYR A 58 2.04 -6.89 -13.92
CA TYR A 58 0.59 -6.77 -13.83
C TYR A 58 0.16 -6.28 -12.44
N PHE A 59 -0.77 -5.34 -12.45
CA PHE A 59 -1.39 -4.79 -11.25
C PHE A 59 -2.89 -5.02 -11.33
N VAL A 60 -3.49 -5.47 -10.22
CA VAL A 60 -4.92 -5.69 -10.12
C VAL A 60 -5.49 -4.75 -9.07
N GLU A 61 -6.54 -4.02 -9.44
CA GLU A 61 -7.32 -3.24 -8.47
C GLU A 61 -8.17 -4.20 -7.63
N LYS A 62 -8.03 -4.10 -6.32
CA LYS A 62 -8.71 -4.92 -5.32
C LYS A 62 -9.34 -4.03 -4.26
N THR A 63 -10.32 -4.57 -3.55
CA THR A 63 -10.85 -3.93 -2.35
C THR A 63 -9.80 -3.95 -1.24
N MET A 64 -9.91 -3.04 -0.27
CA MET A 64 -9.03 -2.99 0.90
C MET A 64 -9.02 -4.34 1.65
N ASP A 65 -10.17 -5.00 1.76
CA ASP A 65 -10.29 -6.29 2.44
C ASP A 65 -9.60 -7.41 1.65
N ASP A 66 -9.86 -7.52 0.33
CA ASP A 66 -9.17 -8.49 -0.53
C ASP A 66 -7.65 -8.24 -0.58
N GLY A 67 -7.23 -6.99 -0.50
CA GLY A 67 -5.82 -6.60 -0.48
C GLY A 67 -5.10 -7.00 0.81
N LYS A 68 -5.80 -6.99 1.95
CA LYS A 68 -5.29 -7.47 3.23
C LYS A 68 -5.07 -8.98 3.21
N ASP A 69 -5.96 -9.74 2.58
CA ASP A 69 -5.82 -11.20 2.44
C ASP A 69 -4.62 -11.60 1.56
N TYR A 70 -4.13 -10.68 0.72
CA TYR A 70 -2.97 -10.90 -0.14
C TYR A 70 -1.62 -10.64 0.56
N CYS A 71 -1.62 -9.95 1.70
CA CYS A 71 -0.41 -9.58 2.45
C CYS A 71 -0.13 -10.56 3.59
#